data_AF-A0A1X6XA06-F1
#
_entry.id   AF-A0A1X6XA06-F1
#
_cell.length_a   1.000
_cell.length_b   1.000
_cell.length_c   1.000
_cell.angle_alpha   90.00
_cell.angle_beta   90.00
_cell.angle_gamma   90.00
#
_symmetry.space_group_name_H-M   'P 1'
#
loop_
_entity.id
_entity.type
_entity.pdbx_description
1 polymer ?
#
loop_
_entity_poly.entity_id
_entity_poly.type
_entity_poly.pdbx_seq_one_letter_code
_entity_poly.pdbx_strand_id
1 'polypeptide(L)'
;MYASLLVGVVVGLPLMRGAAQGLGQPSVLPFLEDPPVGALPVGFSAAIAAAALVGGTAGPAVLTPFLTVHLGGNHLSRARTLLRPFLRSAVLLVSMCLVAAGTSAWTLWNAGAVDVASAVLLVLIAGCAAWIVSVVWLAGQACTARTRAVLVLAAVVAGAATSVPPVSLFPVLWSTSAVGAAFWVVCALVSSLLVPRLLVRLRGDGLLNHARRRDLAAAAGRAGEVGHALSTFRPLPRVGRRMNAVAARAPFIVTIVRKDIVGALRTPVRGAVGAAGVVAAAVLVVLSFALPAGVMWVAAAAAAVIGFASLGVVSDGFRHAAAGAGRPPLHGVSTARLMASHGALPALLVVLAAAVGAGVAAVAGVPAGAVLGALASLALVGLVRACDSARGPLPVRLLTPVQSPVGDFAGAVVVLWQVEAVVVALSITVGLTYAVSASLWALVSVPLLATALVLRTGKRLRS
;
A
#
# COMPACT_ATOMS: atom_id res chain seq x y z
N MET A 1 1.81 -16.46 22.43
CA MET A 1 3.26 -16.31 22.14
C MET A 1 3.80 -17.52 21.39
N TYR A 2 3.64 -18.74 21.92
CA TYR A 2 4.08 -19.99 21.24
C TYR A 2 3.55 -20.16 19.81
N ALA A 3 2.23 -20.05 19.60
CA ALA A 3 1.64 -20.17 18.25
C ALA A 3 2.18 -19.12 17.26
N SER A 4 2.39 -17.88 17.70
CA SER A 4 2.94 -16.81 16.86
C SER A 4 4.39 -17.08 16.47
N LEU A 5 5.19 -17.64 17.39
CA LEU A 5 6.59 -18.00 17.17
C LEU A 5 6.69 -19.18 16.21
N LEU A 6 5.85 -20.20 16.39
CA LEU A 6 5.78 -21.38 15.54
C LEU A 6 5.31 -21.03 14.11
N VAL A 7 4.28 -20.18 13.97
CA VAL A 7 3.88 -19.64 12.66
C VAL A 7 5.02 -18.84 12.02
N GLY A 8 5.71 -18.00 12.80
CA GLY A 8 6.85 -17.23 12.31
C GLY A 8 7.98 -18.11 11.77
N VAL A 9 8.28 -19.23 12.43
CA VAL A 9 9.32 -20.17 11.97
C VAL A 9 8.83 -21.01 10.79
N VAL A 10 7.66 -21.64 10.90
CA VAL A 10 7.14 -22.59 9.90
C VAL A 10 6.76 -21.89 8.59
N VAL A 11 6.22 -20.67 8.65
CA VAL A 11 5.82 -19.91 7.46
C VAL A 11 6.90 -18.93 7.04
N GLY A 12 7.51 -18.21 8.00
CA GLY A 12 8.48 -17.18 7.71
C GLY A 12 9.78 -17.73 7.13
N LEU A 13 10.32 -18.82 7.67
CA LEU A 13 11.61 -19.36 7.20
C LEU A 13 11.55 -19.88 5.75
N PRO A 14 10.54 -20.66 5.32
CA PRO A 14 10.41 -21.04 3.92
C PRO A 14 10.21 -19.86 2.98
N LEU A 15 9.45 -18.83 3.40
CA LEU A 15 9.28 -17.62 2.61
C LEU A 15 10.58 -16.84 2.47
N MET A 16 11.35 -16.67 3.54
CA MET A 16 12.67 -16.05 3.50
C MET A 16 13.64 -16.84 2.63
N ARG A 17 13.63 -18.17 2.74
CA ARG A 17 14.45 -19.05 1.89
C ARG A 17 14.04 -18.97 0.42
N GLY A 18 12.75 -18.98 0.12
CA GLY A 18 12.25 -18.84 -1.25
C GLY A 18 12.59 -17.48 -1.85
N ALA A 19 12.46 -16.40 -1.06
CA ALA A 19 12.90 -15.07 -1.47
C ALA A 19 14.42 -15.05 -1.72
N ALA A 20 15.21 -15.65 -0.83
CA ALA A 20 16.65 -15.74 -0.99
C ALA A 20 17.05 -16.50 -2.27
N GLN A 21 16.39 -17.63 -2.54
CA GLN A 21 16.61 -18.42 -3.76
C GLN A 21 16.21 -17.66 -5.02
N GLY A 22 15.13 -16.87 -4.99
CA GLY A 22 14.73 -16.02 -6.10
C GLY A 22 15.72 -14.89 -6.37
N LEU A 23 16.22 -14.25 -5.31
CA LEU A 23 17.22 -13.18 -5.39
C LEU A 23 18.61 -13.69 -5.82
N GLY A 24 18.96 -14.92 -5.46
CA GLY A 24 20.22 -15.57 -5.84
C GLY A 24 20.27 -16.10 -7.27
N GLN A 25 19.24 -15.86 -8.09
CA GLN A 25 19.25 -16.26 -9.49
C GLN A 25 20.33 -15.48 -10.27
N PRO A 26 21.07 -16.11 -11.21
CA PRO A 26 22.11 -15.44 -11.99
C PRO A 26 21.61 -14.21 -12.77
N SER A 27 20.33 -14.18 -13.14
CA SER A 27 19.70 -13.04 -13.82
C SER A 27 19.44 -11.85 -12.91
N VAL A 28 19.38 -12.06 -11.59
CA VAL A 28 19.04 -11.05 -10.59
C VAL A 28 20.28 -10.47 -9.92
N LEU A 29 21.32 -11.27 -9.72
CA LEU A 29 22.54 -10.85 -9.01
C LEU A 29 23.17 -9.56 -9.57
N PRO A 30 23.33 -9.38 -10.91
CA PRO A 30 23.89 -8.14 -11.45
C PRO A 30 23.05 -6.89 -11.10
N PHE A 31 21.73 -7.04 -11.01
CA PHE A 31 20.82 -5.97 -10.64
C PHE A 31 20.92 -5.60 -9.15
N LEU A 32 21.29 -6.55 -8.29
CA LEU A 32 21.51 -6.30 -6.86
C LEU A 32 22.90 -5.72 -6.59
N GLU A 33 23.90 -6.10 -7.39
CA GLU A 33 25.27 -5.59 -7.32
C GLU A 33 25.36 -4.14 -7.80
N ASP A 34 24.72 -3.82 -8.94
CA ASP A 34 24.70 -2.49 -9.51
C ASP A 34 23.24 -2.04 -9.75
N PRO A 35 22.52 -1.62 -8.69
CA PRO A 35 21.14 -1.18 -8.83
C PRO A 35 21.09 0.09 -9.69
N PRO A 36 20.07 0.23 -10.57
CA PRO A 36 19.99 1.36 -11.48
C PRO A 36 20.04 2.69 -10.73
N VAL A 37 20.91 3.57 -11.20
CA VAL A 37 21.17 4.89 -10.61
C VAL A 37 19.84 5.64 -10.44
N GLY A 38 19.44 5.87 -9.19
CA GLY A 38 18.20 6.56 -8.84
C GLY A 38 17.10 5.70 -8.21
N ALA A 39 17.13 4.36 -8.34
CA ALA A 39 16.09 3.50 -7.79
C ALA A 39 16.03 3.55 -6.26
N LEU A 40 17.19 3.51 -5.58
CA LEU A 40 17.28 3.59 -4.12
C LEU A 40 16.80 4.96 -3.58
N PRO A 41 17.28 6.12 -4.08
CA PRO A 41 16.75 7.42 -3.68
C PRO A 41 15.25 7.59 -3.89
N VAL A 42 14.72 7.14 -5.04
CA VAL A 42 13.29 7.23 -5.36
C VAL A 42 12.47 6.33 -4.42
N GLY A 43 12.91 5.09 -4.21
CA GLY A 43 12.26 4.15 -3.29
C GLY A 43 12.23 4.67 -1.86
N PHE A 44 13.34 5.21 -1.36
CA PHE A 44 13.40 5.82 -0.03
C PHE A 44 12.51 7.06 0.06
N SER A 45 12.52 7.93 -0.94
CA SER A 45 11.66 9.12 -1.01
C SER A 45 10.18 8.75 -1.00
N ALA A 46 9.81 7.68 -1.71
CA ALA A 46 8.46 7.12 -1.67
C ALA A 46 8.10 6.58 -0.28
N ALA A 47 9.03 5.90 0.40
CA ALA A 47 8.83 5.43 1.77
C ALA A 47 8.64 6.59 2.77
N ILE A 48 9.42 7.66 2.62
CA ILE A 48 9.30 8.90 3.42
C ILE A 48 7.94 9.57 3.18
N ALA A 49 7.52 9.71 1.91
CA ALA A 49 6.22 10.24 1.54
C ALA A 49 5.06 9.40 2.12
N ALA A 50 5.15 8.08 1.98
CA ALA A 50 4.17 7.14 2.53
C ALA A 50 4.11 7.24 4.06
N ALA A 51 5.25 7.23 4.75
CA ALA A 51 5.33 7.36 6.19
C ALA A 51 4.71 8.68 6.68
N ALA A 52 4.99 9.81 6.01
CA ALA A 52 4.39 11.08 6.34
C ALA A 52 2.85 11.03 6.20
N LEU A 53 2.33 10.48 5.09
CA LEU A 53 0.88 10.33 4.83
C LEU A 53 0.19 9.44 5.86
N VAL A 54 0.75 8.25 6.10
CA VAL A 54 0.25 7.26 7.08
C VAL A 54 0.30 7.85 8.48
N GLY A 55 1.33 8.62 8.83
CA GLY A 55 1.43 9.27 10.14
C GLY A 55 0.25 10.16 10.46
N GLY A 56 -0.28 10.86 9.46
CA GLY A 56 -1.43 11.74 9.61
C GLY A 56 -2.78 11.02 9.84
N THR A 57 -2.87 9.72 9.55
CA THR A 57 -4.11 8.93 9.68
C THR A 57 -3.99 7.86 10.76
N ALA A 58 -2.87 7.14 10.76
CA ALA A 58 -2.50 6.07 11.68
C ALA A 58 -1.07 6.32 12.20
N GLY A 59 -0.93 7.25 13.15
CA GLY A 59 0.36 7.59 13.75
C GLY A 59 0.95 6.47 14.65
N PRO A 60 2.29 6.46 14.83
CA PRO A 60 2.98 5.44 15.63
C PRO A 60 2.82 5.65 17.15
N ALA A 61 2.67 6.88 17.62
CA ALA A 61 2.60 7.20 19.04
C ALA A 61 1.13 7.27 19.51
N VAL A 62 0.50 6.10 19.69
CA VAL A 62 -0.91 6.00 20.12
C VAL A 62 -1.03 5.13 21.37
N LEU A 63 -1.71 5.67 22.38
CA LEU A 63 -2.12 4.96 23.59
C LEU A 63 -3.57 4.50 23.48
N THR A 64 -4.05 3.72 24.45
CA THR A 64 -5.48 3.42 24.55
C THR A 64 -6.27 4.71 24.85
N PRO A 65 -7.57 4.77 24.50
CA PRO A 65 -8.39 5.97 24.77
C PRO A 65 -8.37 6.36 26.25
N PHE A 66 -8.49 5.38 27.15
CA PHE A 66 -8.44 5.58 28.60
C PHE A 66 -7.12 6.23 29.05
N LEU A 67 -5.97 5.67 28.62
CA LEU A 67 -4.65 6.20 28.96
C LEU A 67 -4.40 7.58 28.34
N THR A 68 -4.94 7.86 27.16
CA THR A 68 -4.80 9.17 26.51
C THR A 68 -5.48 10.27 27.33
N VAL A 69 -6.65 10.01 27.90
CA VAL A 69 -7.35 10.98 28.77
C VAL A 69 -6.61 11.14 30.10
N HIS A 70 -6.28 10.04 30.76
CA HIS A 70 -5.66 10.09 32.10
C HIS A 70 -4.23 10.64 32.07
N LEU A 71 -3.39 10.20 31.13
CA LEU A 71 -2.01 10.68 31.00
C LEU A 71 -1.92 12.03 30.27
N GLY A 72 -2.95 12.40 29.51
CA GLY A 72 -3.00 13.68 28.80
C GLY A 72 -3.21 14.89 29.73
N GLY A 73 -3.86 14.67 30.89
CA GLY A 73 -4.10 15.69 31.92
C GLY A 73 -3.04 15.76 33.01
N ASN A 74 -2.13 14.78 33.10
CA ASN A 74 -1.09 14.73 34.13
C ASN A 74 0.11 15.63 33.80
N HIS A 75 0.87 16.04 34.83
CA HIS A 75 2.10 16.85 34.70
C HIS A 75 3.28 16.11 34.04
N LEU A 76 3.13 14.83 33.69
CA LEU A 76 4.19 14.06 33.06
C LEU A 76 4.45 14.55 31.63
N SER A 77 5.74 14.73 31.29
CA SER A 77 6.13 15.14 29.94
C SER A 77 5.62 14.12 28.90
N ARG A 78 4.94 14.60 27.86
CA ARG A 78 4.44 13.77 26.75
C ARG A 78 5.55 12.97 26.06
N ALA A 79 6.77 13.49 26.04
CA ALA A 79 7.93 12.77 25.53
C ALA A 79 8.13 11.43 26.26
N ARG A 80 8.11 11.41 27.60
CA ARG A 80 8.30 10.16 28.37
C ARG A 80 7.13 9.19 28.22
N THR A 81 5.89 9.68 28.21
CA THR A 81 4.70 8.82 28.15
C THR A 81 4.48 8.20 26.77
N LEU A 82 4.82 8.92 25.69
CA LEU A 82 4.60 8.50 24.31
C LEU A 82 5.84 7.87 23.63
N LEU A 83 7.02 7.93 24.26
CA LEU A 83 8.23 7.30 23.71
C LEU A 83 8.09 5.79 23.58
N ARG A 84 7.55 5.11 24.60
CA ARG A 84 7.39 3.65 24.59
C ARG A 84 6.50 3.14 23.44
N PRO A 85 5.27 3.67 23.22
CA PRO A 85 4.47 3.22 22.08
C PRO A 85 5.12 3.56 20.73
N PHE A 86 5.77 4.72 20.60
CA PHE A 86 6.54 5.06 19.41
C PHE A 86 7.65 4.04 19.14
N LEU A 87 8.51 3.75 20.13
CA LEU A 87 9.61 2.79 19.99
C LEU A 87 9.11 1.40 19.61
N ARG A 88 7.98 0.94 20.15
CA ARG A 88 7.39 -0.34 19.74
C ARG A 88 7.03 -0.35 18.25
N SER A 89 6.38 0.70 17.76
CA SER A 89 6.04 0.83 16.34
C SER A 89 7.28 1.01 15.45
N ALA A 90 8.28 1.76 15.91
CA ALA A 90 9.54 1.95 15.20
C ALA A 90 10.34 0.63 15.10
N VAL A 91 10.46 -0.13 16.20
CA VAL A 91 11.11 -1.44 16.22
C VAL A 91 10.43 -2.39 15.25
N LEU A 92 9.09 -2.46 15.23
CA LEU A 92 8.39 -3.32 14.27
C LEU A 92 8.73 -2.97 12.81
N LEU A 93 8.72 -1.68 12.47
CA LEU A 93 9.07 -1.21 11.12
C LEU A 93 10.54 -1.52 10.79
N VAL A 94 11.45 -1.18 11.68
CA VAL A 94 12.90 -1.42 11.51
C VAL A 94 13.17 -2.91 11.38
N SER A 95 12.57 -3.76 12.21
CA SER A 95 12.72 -5.22 12.11
C SER A 95 12.23 -5.76 10.77
N MET A 96 11.09 -5.28 10.24
CA MET A 96 10.61 -5.69 8.92
C MET A 96 11.60 -5.31 7.81
N CYS A 97 12.14 -4.09 7.84
CA CYS A 97 13.15 -3.64 6.89
C CYS A 97 14.48 -4.42 7.02
N LEU A 98 14.91 -4.72 8.25
CA LEU A 98 16.12 -5.52 8.51
C LEU A 98 15.98 -6.96 8.02
N VAL A 99 14.79 -7.57 8.12
CA VAL A 99 14.55 -8.91 7.56
C VAL A 99 14.67 -8.88 6.03
N ALA A 100 14.11 -7.88 5.37
CA ALA A 100 14.23 -7.72 3.92
C ALA A 100 15.70 -7.48 3.50
N ALA A 101 16.36 -6.50 4.13
CA ALA A 101 17.76 -6.17 3.85
C ALA A 101 18.72 -7.31 4.19
N GLY A 102 18.50 -8.01 5.30
CA GLY A 102 19.26 -9.19 5.70
C GLY A 102 19.11 -10.34 4.72
N THR A 103 17.90 -10.53 4.16
CA THR A 103 17.69 -11.54 3.09
C THR A 103 18.51 -11.17 1.85
N SER A 104 18.48 -9.91 1.40
CA SER A 104 19.28 -9.44 0.25
C SER A 104 20.79 -9.50 0.51
N ALA A 105 21.25 -9.11 1.69
CA ALA A 105 22.65 -9.15 2.09
C ALA A 105 23.16 -10.60 2.16
N TRP A 106 22.37 -11.50 2.76
CA TRP A 106 22.65 -12.92 2.80
C TRP A 106 22.79 -13.52 1.40
N THR A 107 21.91 -13.15 0.47
CA THR A 107 21.98 -13.66 -0.91
C THR A 107 23.21 -13.20 -1.66
N LEU A 108 23.55 -11.91 -1.55
CA LEU A 108 24.75 -11.36 -2.19
C LEU A 108 26.02 -11.99 -1.63
N TRP A 109 26.08 -12.17 -0.31
CA TRP A 109 27.23 -12.79 0.34
C TRP A 109 27.39 -14.27 -0.07
N ASN A 110 26.30 -15.06 -0.06
CA ASN A 110 26.36 -16.47 -0.47
C ASN A 110 26.68 -16.65 -1.95
N ALA A 111 26.32 -15.68 -2.79
CA ALA A 111 26.69 -15.67 -4.20
C ALA A 111 28.15 -15.28 -4.45
N GLY A 112 28.89 -14.86 -3.41
CA GLY A 112 30.25 -14.33 -3.55
C GLY A 112 30.31 -12.95 -4.19
N ALA A 113 29.18 -12.26 -4.32
CA ALA A 113 29.05 -10.95 -4.95
C ALA A 113 29.59 -9.82 -4.05
N VAL A 114 29.51 -9.99 -2.73
CA VAL A 114 29.97 -9.01 -1.74
C VAL A 114 30.70 -9.70 -0.60
N ASP A 115 31.62 -8.97 0.03
CA ASP A 115 32.27 -9.41 1.26
C ASP A 115 31.35 -9.27 2.48
N VAL A 116 31.74 -9.91 3.58
CA VAL A 116 30.97 -9.88 4.84
C VAL A 116 30.81 -8.44 5.34
N ALA A 117 31.82 -7.60 5.18
CA ALA A 117 31.75 -6.21 5.62
C ALA A 117 30.69 -5.41 4.85
N SER A 118 30.66 -5.49 3.51
CA SER A 118 29.63 -4.82 2.71
C SER A 118 28.22 -5.33 3.02
N ALA A 119 28.06 -6.63 3.27
CA ALA A 119 26.79 -7.22 3.69
C ALA A 119 26.31 -6.63 5.03
N VAL A 120 27.20 -6.51 6.02
CA VAL A 120 26.88 -5.88 7.31
C VAL A 120 26.54 -4.39 7.15
N LEU A 121 27.29 -3.67 6.31
CA LEU A 121 27.04 -2.25 6.03
C LEU A 121 25.69 -2.03 5.35
N LEU A 122 25.29 -2.90 4.42
CA LEU A 122 23.96 -2.85 3.80
C LEU A 122 22.83 -2.97 4.83
N VAL A 123 22.95 -3.93 5.76
CA VAL A 123 21.97 -4.13 6.84
C VAL A 123 21.92 -2.90 7.77
N LEU A 124 23.08 -2.34 8.11
CA LEU A 124 23.18 -1.13 8.93
C LEU A 124 22.51 0.08 8.25
N ILE A 125 22.83 0.34 6.98
CA ILE A 125 22.24 1.43 6.18
C ILE A 125 20.72 1.27 6.13
N ALA A 126 20.21 0.07 5.84
CA ALA A 126 18.78 -0.21 5.80
C ALA A 126 18.10 0.01 7.17
N GLY A 127 18.75 -0.37 8.27
CA GLY A 127 18.26 -0.11 9.62
C GLY A 127 18.16 1.38 9.95
N CYS A 128 19.21 2.15 9.61
CA CYS A 128 19.23 3.60 9.77
C CYS A 128 18.18 4.30 8.90
N ALA A 129 18.04 3.90 7.64
CA ALA A 129 17.01 4.41 6.74
C ALA A 129 15.60 4.12 7.27
N ALA A 130 15.33 2.89 7.72
CA ALA A 130 14.04 2.52 8.31
C ALA A 130 13.74 3.30 9.60
N TRP A 131 14.76 3.58 10.42
CA TRP A 131 14.61 4.45 11.58
C TRP A 131 14.20 5.88 11.17
N ILE A 132 14.85 6.47 10.16
CA ILE A 132 14.47 7.79 9.64
C ILE A 132 13.03 7.79 9.12
N VAL A 133 12.62 6.75 8.40
CA VAL A 133 11.23 6.56 7.95
C VAL A 133 10.28 6.51 9.17
N SER A 134 10.66 5.86 10.27
CA SER A 134 9.86 5.84 11.51
C SER A 134 9.74 7.23 12.17
N VAL A 135 10.80 8.05 12.13
CA VAL A 135 10.77 9.43 12.64
C VAL A 135 9.90 10.30 11.74
N VAL A 136 9.94 10.12 10.42
CA VAL A 136 9.03 10.81 9.49
C VAL A 136 7.58 10.36 9.67
N TRP A 137 7.35 9.09 9.98
CA TRP A 137 6.03 8.58 10.34
C TRP A 137 5.47 9.29 11.58
N LEU A 138 6.31 9.51 12.60
CA LEU A 138 5.97 10.32 13.76
C LEU A 138 5.77 11.80 13.41
N ALA A 139 6.61 12.37 12.54
CA ALA A 139 6.46 13.74 12.06
C ALA A 139 5.12 13.93 11.32
N GLY A 140 4.73 12.96 10.50
CA GLY A 140 3.42 12.93 9.83
C GLY A 140 2.24 13.00 10.79
N GLN A 141 2.37 12.38 11.97
CA GLN A 141 1.39 12.44 13.07
C GLN A 141 1.39 13.80 13.79
N ALA A 142 2.56 14.40 14.00
CA ALA A 142 2.69 15.69 14.68
C ALA A 142 2.31 16.89 13.79
N CYS A 143 2.42 16.75 12.46
CA CYS A 143 2.23 17.82 11.50
C CYS A 143 0.76 18.06 11.11
N THR A 144 0.47 19.32 10.76
CA THR A 144 -0.80 19.68 10.11
C THR A 144 -0.89 19.07 8.70
N ALA A 145 -2.10 19.01 8.13
CA ALA A 145 -2.28 18.50 6.76
C ALA A 145 -1.46 19.27 5.72
N ARG A 146 -1.31 20.59 5.88
CA ARG A 146 -0.51 21.44 4.98
C ARG A 146 0.97 21.11 5.10
N THR A 147 1.51 21.08 6.32
CA THR A 147 2.92 20.74 6.55
C THR A 147 3.24 19.34 6.05
N ARG A 148 2.33 18.38 6.25
CA ARG A 148 2.48 17.02 5.72
C ARG A 148 2.49 16.98 4.20
N ALA A 149 1.62 17.74 3.53
CA ALA A 149 1.66 17.85 2.07
C ALA A 149 2.99 18.43 1.56
N VAL A 150 3.53 19.44 2.25
CA VAL A 150 4.86 19.99 1.94
C VAL A 150 5.96 18.93 2.14
N LEU A 151 5.93 18.16 3.24
CA LEU A 151 6.89 17.08 3.46
C LEU A 151 6.82 16.00 2.37
N VAL A 152 5.62 15.62 1.95
CA VAL A 152 5.41 14.65 0.86
C VAL A 152 5.94 15.20 -0.46
N LEU A 153 5.61 16.44 -0.79
CA LEU A 153 6.09 17.08 -2.02
C LEU A 153 7.61 17.23 -2.00
N ALA A 154 8.20 17.66 -0.89
CA ALA A 154 9.63 17.77 -0.73
C ALA A 154 10.33 16.42 -0.88
N ALA A 155 9.77 15.34 -0.31
CA ALA A 155 10.31 14.00 -0.49
C ALA A 155 10.25 13.55 -1.96
N VAL A 156 9.12 13.74 -2.64
CA VAL A 156 8.96 13.38 -4.06
C VAL A 156 9.92 14.17 -4.95
N VAL A 157 10.02 15.49 -4.74
CA VAL A 157 10.92 16.37 -5.51
C VAL A 157 12.37 16.01 -5.23
N ALA A 158 12.76 15.75 -3.98
CA ALA A 158 14.11 15.31 -3.64
C ALA A 158 14.45 13.98 -4.33
N GLY A 159 13.57 12.98 -4.24
CA GLY A 159 13.76 11.70 -4.92
C GLY A 159 13.93 11.85 -6.43
N ALA A 160 13.06 12.63 -7.07
CA ALA A 160 13.14 12.91 -8.49
C ALA A 160 14.44 13.65 -8.86
N ALA A 161 14.80 14.69 -8.13
CA ALA A 161 16.03 15.46 -8.37
C ALA A 161 17.29 14.57 -8.25
N THR A 162 17.33 13.70 -7.23
CA THR A 162 18.45 12.76 -7.04
C THR A 162 18.53 11.63 -8.07
N SER A 163 17.49 11.44 -8.89
CA SER A 163 17.46 10.43 -9.96
C SER A 163 17.87 10.96 -11.34
N VAL A 164 18.06 12.28 -11.50
CA VAL A 164 18.39 12.89 -12.80
C VAL A 164 19.88 13.28 -12.86
N PRO A 165 20.67 12.76 -13.81
CA PRO A 165 22.05 13.19 -14.03
C PRO A 165 22.11 14.68 -14.47
N PRO A 166 23.14 15.45 -14.08
CA PRO A 166 24.28 15.10 -13.23
C PRO A 166 24.00 15.29 -11.73
N VAL A 167 22.77 15.66 -11.35
CA VAL A 167 22.32 15.92 -9.98
C VAL A 167 22.02 14.62 -9.22
N SER A 168 22.62 13.50 -9.64
CA SER A 168 22.71 12.29 -8.81
C SER A 168 23.59 12.62 -7.62
N LEU A 169 23.00 13.36 -6.68
CA LEU A 169 23.59 13.78 -5.44
C LEU A 169 23.92 12.50 -4.69
N PHE A 170 25.15 12.05 -4.92
CA PHE A 170 25.92 11.10 -4.16
C PHE A 170 25.49 9.62 -4.30
N PRO A 171 25.91 8.92 -5.38
CA PRO A 171 25.95 7.45 -5.38
C PRO A 171 26.72 6.91 -4.15
N VAL A 172 27.67 7.68 -3.63
CA VAL A 172 28.43 7.41 -2.39
C VAL A 172 27.54 7.28 -1.14
N LEU A 173 26.39 7.96 -1.07
CA LEU A 173 25.49 7.85 0.09
C LEU A 173 24.74 6.52 0.13
N TRP A 174 24.60 5.86 -1.02
CA TRP A 174 23.89 4.59 -1.16
C TRP A 174 24.85 3.41 -1.32
N SER A 175 26.16 3.67 -1.37
CA SER A 175 27.16 2.62 -1.44
C SER A 175 27.32 1.94 -0.08
N THR A 176 27.66 0.66 -0.10
CA THR A 176 28.04 -0.14 1.08
C THR A 176 29.46 0.21 1.55
N SER A 177 29.82 1.49 1.52
CA SER A 177 31.09 2.01 2.01
C SER A 177 30.96 2.49 3.46
N ALA A 178 32.09 2.58 4.17
CA ALA A 178 32.13 3.15 5.51
C ALA A 178 31.59 4.60 5.54
N VAL A 179 31.84 5.38 4.47
CA VAL A 179 31.35 6.77 4.34
C VAL A 179 29.83 6.81 4.21
N GLY A 180 29.25 5.95 3.34
CA GLY A 180 27.80 5.82 3.18
C GLY A 180 27.12 5.41 4.49
N ALA A 181 27.66 4.38 5.16
CA ALA A 181 27.16 3.95 6.46
C ALA A 181 27.26 5.03 7.54
N ALA A 182 28.40 5.72 7.64
CA ALA A 182 28.59 6.83 8.58
C ALA A 182 27.56 7.94 8.36
N PHE A 183 27.28 8.30 7.11
CA PHE A 183 26.23 9.28 6.78
C PHE A 183 24.86 8.85 7.30
N TRP A 184 24.43 7.63 7.02
CA TRP A 184 23.12 7.12 7.46
C TRP A 184 23.02 7.02 8.98
N VAL A 185 24.10 6.62 9.66
CA VAL A 185 24.18 6.62 11.12
C VAL A 185 24.04 8.04 11.67
N VAL A 186 24.76 9.02 11.12
CA VAL A 186 24.64 10.43 11.53
C VAL A 186 23.22 10.95 11.29
N CYS A 187 22.61 10.68 10.13
CA CYS A 187 21.22 11.07 9.87
C CYS A 187 20.22 10.39 10.82
N ALA A 188 20.42 9.12 11.17
CA ALA A 188 19.60 8.41 12.14
C ALA A 188 19.74 8.99 13.56
N LEU A 189 20.96 9.34 13.98
CA LEU A 189 21.23 10.01 15.25
C LEU A 189 20.60 11.40 15.30
N VAL A 190 20.81 12.23 14.28
CA VAL A 190 20.23 13.58 14.18
C VAL A 190 18.70 13.53 14.17
N SER A 191 18.10 12.59 13.42
CA SER A 191 16.64 12.41 13.42
C SER A 191 16.10 11.93 14.77
N SER A 192 16.87 11.16 15.54
CA SER A 192 16.52 10.74 16.91
C SER A 192 16.39 11.94 17.85
N LEU A 193 17.21 12.98 17.68
CA LEU A 193 17.14 14.22 18.48
C LEU A 193 15.81 14.97 18.25
N LEU A 194 15.12 14.73 17.14
CA LEU A 194 13.82 15.33 16.85
C LEU A 194 12.66 14.61 17.57
N VAL A 195 12.83 13.35 17.96
CA VAL A 195 11.75 12.51 18.54
C VAL A 195 11.11 13.17 19.76
N PRO A 196 11.85 13.63 20.80
CA PRO A 196 11.22 14.26 21.97
C PRO A 196 10.41 15.51 21.60
N ARG A 197 10.93 16.34 20.68
CA ARG A 197 10.25 17.56 20.22
C ARG A 197 8.97 17.23 19.44
N LEU A 198 9.01 16.21 18.59
CA LEU A 198 7.84 15.74 17.84
C LEU A 198 6.77 15.18 18.78
N LEU A 199 7.16 14.41 19.80
CA LEU A 199 6.23 13.85 20.79
C LEU A 199 5.54 14.93 21.62
N VAL A 200 6.26 16.00 21.99
CA VAL A 200 5.68 17.15 22.72
C VAL A 200 4.68 17.93 21.86
N ARG A 201 4.89 18.00 20.53
CA ARG A 201 3.99 18.69 19.58
C ARG A 201 2.67 17.95 19.31
N LEU A 202 2.53 16.70 19.74
CA LEU A 202 1.30 15.93 19.55
C LEU A 202 0.14 16.59 20.32
N ARG A 203 -0.94 16.90 19.59
CA ARG A 203 -2.13 17.56 20.14
C ARG A 203 -3.03 16.54 20.85
N GLY A 204 -3.51 16.86 22.06
CA GLY A 204 -4.34 15.98 22.87
C GLY A 204 -5.60 15.48 22.15
N ASP A 205 -6.35 16.39 21.52
CA ASP A 205 -7.58 16.03 20.77
C ASP A 205 -7.27 15.11 19.57
N GLY A 206 -6.13 15.33 18.93
CA GLY A 206 -5.66 14.48 17.84
C GLY A 206 -5.33 13.07 18.34
N LEU A 207 -4.60 12.98 19.46
CA LEU A 207 -4.26 11.71 20.10
C LEU A 207 -5.50 10.93 20.53
N LEU A 208 -6.48 11.59 21.15
CA LEU A 208 -7.71 10.91 21.57
C LEU A 208 -8.51 10.41 20.36
N ASN A 209 -8.60 11.20 19.30
CA ASN A 209 -9.24 10.77 18.06
C ASN A 209 -8.51 9.60 17.41
N HIS A 210 -7.18 9.61 17.35
CA HIS A 210 -6.40 8.47 16.85
C HIS A 210 -6.56 7.23 17.74
N ALA A 211 -6.56 7.39 19.06
CA ALA A 211 -6.77 6.32 20.02
C ALA A 211 -8.15 5.67 19.84
N ARG A 212 -9.22 6.47 19.78
CA ARG A 212 -10.60 5.96 19.56
C ARG A 212 -10.73 5.23 18.23
N ARG A 213 -10.19 5.79 17.13
CA ARG A 213 -10.23 5.14 15.82
C ARG A 213 -9.45 3.82 15.81
N ARG A 214 -8.27 3.80 16.44
CA ARG A 214 -7.43 2.61 16.54
C ARG A 214 -8.08 1.54 17.42
N ASP A 215 -8.75 1.93 18.50
CA ASP A 215 -9.45 1.00 19.39
C ASP A 215 -10.69 0.38 18.71
N LEU A 216 -11.50 1.19 18.03
CA LEU A 216 -12.60 0.71 17.19
C LEU A 216 -12.10 -0.22 16.06
N ALA A 217 -11.01 0.15 15.39
CA ALA A 217 -10.40 -0.69 14.36
C ALA A 217 -9.84 -2.00 14.94
N ALA A 218 -9.25 -1.96 16.15
CA ALA A 218 -8.76 -3.15 16.83
C ALA A 218 -9.89 -4.05 17.32
N ALA A 219 -11.02 -3.49 17.75
CA ALA A 219 -12.23 -4.24 18.09
C ALA A 219 -12.81 -4.95 16.85
N ALA A 220 -12.95 -4.22 15.74
CA ALA A 220 -13.40 -4.77 14.46
C ALA A 220 -12.43 -5.83 13.91
N GLY A 221 -11.12 -5.61 14.00
CA GLY A 221 -10.09 -6.57 13.61
C GLY A 221 -10.14 -7.85 14.45
N ARG A 222 -10.36 -7.74 15.77
CA ARG A 222 -10.57 -8.90 16.65
C ARG A 222 -11.83 -9.68 16.32
N ALA A 223 -12.87 -9.01 15.82
CA ALA A 223 -14.09 -9.65 15.30
C ALA A 223 -13.91 -10.26 13.89
N GLY A 224 -12.71 -10.15 13.29
CA GLY A 224 -12.45 -10.65 11.94
C GLY A 224 -12.97 -9.74 10.83
N GLU A 225 -13.43 -8.53 11.14
CA GLU A 225 -13.99 -7.57 10.18
C GLU A 225 -12.96 -6.50 9.77
N VAL A 226 -11.92 -6.91 9.05
CA VAL A 226 -10.84 -6.01 8.60
C VAL A 226 -11.39 -4.88 7.71
N GLY A 227 -12.36 -5.17 6.84
CA GLY A 227 -13.03 -4.14 6.04
C GLY A 227 -13.71 -3.06 6.88
N HIS A 228 -14.36 -3.45 7.98
CA HIS A 228 -14.96 -2.50 8.92
C HIS A 228 -13.88 -1.70 9.66
N ALA A 229 -12.82 -2.37 10.13
CA ALA A 229 -11.67 -1.73 10.79
C ALA A 229 -11.02 -0.62 9.94
N LEU A 230 -10.83 -0.89 8.64
CA LEU A 230 -10.27 0.08 7.70
C LEU A 230 -11.25 1.24 7.41
N SER A 231 -12.56 0.98 7.46
CA SER A 231 -13.58 2.00 7.21
C SER A 231 -13.56 3.11 8.29
N THR A 232 -13.14 2.79 9.51
CA THR A 232 -13.00 3.75 10.62
C THR A 232 -11.96 4.85 10.35
N PHE A 233 -11.00 4.59 9.47
CA PHE A 233 -9.98 5.56 9.08
C PHE A 233 -10.41 6.49 7.94
N ARG A 234 -11.62 6.32 7.38
CA ARG A 234 -12.11 7.17 6.29
C ARG A 234 -12.23 8.63 6.73
N PRO A 235 -11.75 9.59 5.92
CA PRO A 235 -11.89 11.00 6.21
C PRO A 235 -13.34 11.45 6.02
N LEU A 236 -13.79 12.36 6.89
CA LEU A 236 -15.06 13.04 6.74
C LEU A 236 -14.99 14.03 5.55
N PRO A 237 -16.08 14.21 4.78
CA PRO A 237 -16.18 15.26 3.76
C PRO A 237 -15.93 16.65 4.37
N ARG A 238 -14.92 17.38 3.87
CA ARG A 238 -14.56 18.71 4.40
C ARG A 238 -14.85 19.86 3.43
N VAL A 239 -14.83 19.59 2.13
CA VAL A 239 -14.96 20.59 1.06
C VAL A 239 -16.19 20.26 0.21
N GLY A 240 -16.69 21.20 -0.59
CA GLY A 240 -17.65 20.89 -1.65
C GLY A 240 -19.09 20.63 -1.20
N ARG A 241 -19.51 21.20 -0.05
CA ARG A 241 -20.91 21.10 0.43
C ARG A 241 -21.93 21.68 -0.55
N ARG A 242 -21.56 22.73 -1.29
CA ARG A 242 -22.40 23.40 -2.29
C ARG A 242 -22.32 22.79 -3.70
N MET A 243 -21.50 21.76 -3.90
CA MET A 243 -21.38 21.12 -5.21
C MET A 243 -22.60 20.25 -5.48
N ASN A 244 -23.30 20.55 -6.57
CA ASN A 244 -24.43 19.76 -7.05
C ASN A 244 -23.93 18.44 -7.62
N ALA A 245 -24.26 17.33 -6.95
CA ALA A 245 -23.92 15.97 -7.40
C ALA A 245 -24.90 15.45 -8.46
N VAL A 246 -26.13 15.97 -8.48
CA VAL A 246 -27.20 15.59 -9.40
C VAL A 246 -27.59 16.79 -10.25
N ALA A 247 -27.78 16.58 -11.55
CA ALA A 247 -28.32 17.59 -12.47
C ALA A 247 -29.63 17.08 -13.06
N ALA A 248 -30.65 17.93 -13.09
CA ALA A 248 -32.03 17.56 -13.42
C ALA A 248 -32.23 16.99 -14.83
N ARG A 249 -31.31 17.21 -15.77
CA ARG A 249 -31.43 16.79 -17.18
C ARG A 249 -30.22 16.00 -17.70
N ALA A 250 -29.33 15.54 -16.83
CA ALA A 250 -28.15 14.79 -17.27
C ALA A 250 -28.50 13.31 -17.51
N PRO A 251 -27.93 12.66 -18.54
CA PRO A 251 -28.05 11.21 -18.73
C PRO A 251 -27.64 10.44 -17.47
N PHE A 252 -28.21 9.25 -17.26
CA PHE A 252 -27.98 8.45 -16.06
C PHE A 252 -26.49 8.22 -15.78
N ILE A 253 -25.72 7.78 -16.78
CA ILE A 253 -24.28 7.51 -16.63
C ILE A 253 -23.49 8.77 -16.26
N VAL A 254 -23.83 9.92 -16.86
CA VAL A 254 -23.20 11.21 -16.57
C VAL A 254 -23.50 11.63 -15.13
N THR A 255 -24.74 11.41 -14.66
CA THR A 255 -25.13 11.69 -13.28
C THR A 255 -24.35 10.83 -12.28
N ILE A 256 -24.16 9.54 -12.57
CA ILE A 256 -23.38 8.63 -11.72
C ILE A 256 -21.90 9.03 -11.69
N VAL A 257 -21.28 9.26 -12.84
CA VAL A 257 -19.89 9.69 -12.94
C VAL A 257 -19.67 11.02 -12.22
N ARG A 258 -20.57 11.99 -12.42
CA ARG A 258 -20.54 13.28 -11.71
C ARG A 258 -20.65 13.10 -10.21
N LYS A 259 -21.53 12.24 -9.73
CA LYS A 259 -21.68 11.94 -8.30
C LYS A 259 -20.39 11.38 -7.72
N ASP A 260 -19.72 10.46 -8.42
CA ASP A 260 -18.46 9.87 -7.97
C ASP A 260 -17.32 10.90 -7.96
N ILE A 261 -17.24 11.75 -9.00
CA ILE A 261 -16.27 12.87 -9.06
C ILE A 261 -16.51 13.84 -7.90
N VAL A 262 -17.76 14.27 -7.66
CA VAL A 262 -18.10 15.14 -6.53
C VAL A 262 -17.76 14.46 -5.20
N GLY A 263 -18.01 13.16 -5.07
CA GLY A 263 -17.61 12.36 -3.91
C GLY A 263 -16.11 12.42 -3.64
N ALA A 264 -15.28 12.21 -4.68
CA ALA A 264 -13.83 12.30 -4.59
C ALA A 264 -13.37 13.73 -4.21
N LEU A 265 -13.95 14.76 -4.85
CA LEU A 265 -13.62 16.17 -4.61
C LEU A 265 -13.98 16.65 -3.20
N ARG A 266 -14.99 16.05 -2.54
CA ARG A 266 -15.34 16.34 -1.14
C ARG A 266 -14.29 15.83 -0.14
N THR A 267 -13.44 14.89 -0.57
CA THR A 267 -12.31 14.35 0.19
C THR A 267 -11.00 14.49 -0.60
N PRO A 268 -10.52 15.72 -0.84
CA PRO A 268 -9.50 16.01 -1.86
C PRO A 268 -8.19 15.26 -1.60
N VAL A 269 -7.74 15.17 -0.34
CA VAL A 269 -6.53 14.43 0.03
C VAL A 269 -6.69 12.94 -0.28
N ARG A 270 -7.86 12.36 0.02
CA ARG A 270 -8.12 10.94 -0.26
C ARG A 270 -8.12 10.71 -1.76
N GLY A 271 -8.87 11.52 -2.51
CA GLY A 271 -8.96 11.45 -3.97
C GLY A 271 -7.59 11.59 -4.65
N ALA A 272 -6.78 12.58 -4.23
CA ALA A 272 -5.45 12.80 -4.76
C ALA A 272 -4.49 11.64 -4.45
N VAL A 273 -4.49 11.12 -3.22
CA VAL A 273 -3.67 9.94 -2.84
C VAL A 273 -4.11 8.70 -3.62
N GLY A 274 -5.43 8.50 -3.81
CA GLY A 274 -5.96 7.43 -4.64
C GLY A 274 -5.53 7.55 -6.10
N ALA A 275 -5.66 8.74 -6.70
CA ALA A 275 -5.22 8.98 -8.08
C ALA A 275 -3.71 8.76 -8.24
N ALA A 276 -2.90 9.36 -7.37
CA ALA A 276 -1.46 9.19 -7.36
C ALA A 276 -1.04 7.73 -7.16
N GLY A 277 -1.76 6.99 -6.31
CA GLY A 277 -1.49 5.57 -6.10
C GLY A 277 -1.85 4.69 -7.31
N VAL A 278 -2.92 4.99 -8.06
CA VAL A 278 -3.21 4.28 -9.32
C VAL A 278 -2.14 4.56 -10.37
N VAL A 279 -1.67 5.82 -10.48
CA VAL A 279 -0.55 6.17 -11.35
C VAL A 279 0.73 5.44 -10.94
N ALA A 280 1.07 5.46 -9.64
CA ALA A 280 2.23 4.75 -9.12
C ALA A 280 2.15 3.24 -9.39
N ALA A 281 0.96 2.63 -9.26
CA ALA A 281 0.76 1.23 -9.60
C ALA A 281 0.96 0.97 -11.10
N ALA A 282 0.42 1.81 -11.98
CA ALA A 282 0.63 1.68 -13.43
C ALA A 282 2.12 1.78 -13.80
N VAL A 283 2.82 2.76 -13.24
CA VAL A 283 4.27 2.94 -13.43
C VAL A 283 5.04 1.74 -12.90
N LEU A 284 4.70 1.21 -11.72
CA LEU A 284 5.36 0.03 -11.16
C LEU A 284 5.13 -1.23 -12.01
N VAL A 285 3.92 -1.43 -12.56
CA VAL A 285 3.71 -2.55 -13.50
C VAL A 285 4.57 -2.36 -14.75
N VAL A 286 4.58 -1.17 -15.36
CA VAL A 286 5.43 -0.90 -16.53
C VAL A 286 6.90 -1.14 -16.23
N LEU A 287 7.43 -0.56 -15.15
CA LEU A 287 8.83 -0.71 -14.76
C LEU A 287 9.18 -2.16 -14.39
N SER A 288 8.21 -2.98 -13.99
CA SER A 288 8.46 -4.39 -13.71
C SER A 288 8.96 -5.16 -14.94
N PHE A 289 8.57 -4.75 -16.17
CA PHE A 289 9.07 -5.33 -17.42
C PHE A 289 10.52 -4.94 -17.74
N ALA A 290 11.07 -3.92 -17.08
CA ALA A 290 12.49 -3.58 -17.15
C ALA A 290 13.35 -4.40 -16.18
N LEU A 291 12.71 -5.14 -15.25
CA LEU A 291 13.40 -5.91 -14.23
C LEU A 291 13.69 -7.34 -14.71
N PRO A 292 14.76 -7.97 -14.22
CA PRO A 292 14.97 -9.40 -14.42
C PRO A 292 13.80 -10.24 -13.93
N ALA A 293 13.52 -11.35 -14.63
CA ALA A 293 12.38 -12.22 -14.35
C ALA A 293 12.32 -12.70 -12.88
N GLY A 294 13.46 -12.89 -12.20
CA GLY A 294 13.49 -13.32 -10.79
C GLY A 294 13.00 -12.28 -9.78
N VAL A 295 13.00 -10.99 -10.13
CA VAL A 295 12.56 -9.87 -9.25
C VAL A 295 11.38 -9.06 -9.80
N MET A 296 10.98 -9.30 -11.05
CA MET A 296 9.81 -8.68 -11.67
C MET A 296 8.55 -8.80 -10.79
N TRP A 297 8.34 -9.95 -10.14
CA TRP A 297 7.20 -10.17 -9.25
C TRP A 297 7.12 -9.17 -8.09
N VAL A 298 8.24 -8.63 -7.61
CA VAL A 298 8.26 -7.71 -6.46
C VAL A 298 7.58 -6.39 -6.84
N ALA A 299 7.98 -5.81 -7.99
CA ALA A 299 7.39 -4.58 -8.50
C ALA A 299 5.92 -4.81 -8.91
N ALA A 300 5.61 -5.93 -9.58
CA ALA A 300 4.24 -6.28 -9.94
C ALA A 300 3.34 -6.52 -8.71
N ALA A 301 3.86 -7.15 -7.66
CA ALA A 301 3.13 -7.37 -6.41
C ALA A 301 2.89 -6.06 -5.65
N ALA A 302 3.91 -5.20 -5.54
CA ALA A 302 3.76 -3.86 -4.97
C ALA A 302 2.72 -3.05 -5.75
N ALA A 303 2.76 -3.10 -7.08
CA ALA A 303 1.77 -2.47 -7.95
C ALA A 303 0.36 -3.03 -7.72
N ALA A 304 0.20 -4.34 -7.54
CA ALA A 304 -1.09 -4.95 -7.28
C ALA A 304 -1.68 -4.46 -5.95
N VAL A 305 -0.88 -4.41 -4.88
CA VAL A 305 -1.32 -3.95 -3.54
C VAL A 305 -1.66 -2.47 -3.57
N ILE A 306 -0.78 -1.64 -4.14
CA ILE A 306 -1.00 -0.19 -4.25
C ILE A 306 -2.20 0.09 -5.16
N GLY A 307 -2.28 -0.55 -6.33
CA GLY A 307 -3.36 -0.41 -7.30
C GLY A 307 -4.70 -0.84 -6.71
N PHE A 308 -4.75 -2.00 -6.05
CA PHE A 308 -5.93 -2.47 -5.32
C PHE A 308 -6.33 -1.44 -4.28
N ALA A 309 -5.45 -1.06 -3.36
CA ALA A 309 -5.74 -0.07 -2.30
C ALA A 309 -6.25 1.27 -2.86
N SER A 310 -5.61 1.77 -3.91
CA SER A 310 -5.86 3.07 -4.52
C SER A 310 -7.14 3.12 -5.34
N LEU A 311 -7.43 2.06 -6.11
CA LEU A 311 -8.73 1.92 -6.80
C LEU A 311 -9.88 1.88 -5.81
N GLY A 312 -9.68 1.29 -4.62
CA GLY A 312 -10.67 1.33 -3.53
C GLY A 312 -11.07 2.73 -3.07
N VAL A 313 -10.27 3.77 -3.34
CA VAL A 313 -10.65 5.17 -3.07
C VAL A 313 -11.68 5.68 -4.05
N VAL A 314 -11.49 5.41 -5.35
CA VAL A 314 -12.36 5.90 -6.44
C VAL A 314 -13.52 4.97 -6.75
N SER A 315 -13.52 3.76 -6.19
CA SER A 315 -14.55 2.74 -6.36
C SER A 315 -15.61 2.73 -5.25
N ASP A 316 -15.78 3.82 -4.49
CA ASP A 316 -16.79 3.86 -3.41
C ASP A 316 -18.23 3.66 -3.94
N GLY A 317 -18.49 4.00 -5.21
CA GLY A 317 -19.75 3.75 -5.89
C GLY A 317 -20.15 2.27 -5.94
N PHE A 318 -19.16 1.36 -6.08
CA PHE A 318 -19.43 -0.07 -6.05
C PHE A 318 -20.01 -0.55 -4.73
N ARG A 319 -19.49 -0.02 -3.60
CA ARG A 319 -20.04 -0.33 -2.26
C ARG A 319 -21.46 0.19 -2.09
N HIS A 320 -21.78 1.36 -2.64
CA HIS A 320 -23.14 1.89 -2.60
C HIS A 320 -24.10 1.04 -3.43
N ALA A 321 -23.67 0.59 -4.62
CA ALA A 321 -24.46 -0.32 -5.45
C ALA A 321 -24.67 -1.66 -4.74
N ALA A 322 -23.61 -2.27 -4.20
CA ALA A 322 -23.69 -3.54 -3.48
C ALA A 322 -24.60 -3.45 -2.23
N ALA A 323 -24.57 -2.35 -1.49
CA ALA A 323 -25.45 -2.16 -0.33
C ALA A 323 -26.94 -2.11 -0.71
N GLY A 324 -27.28 -1.81 -1.96
CA GLY A 324 -28.65 -1.87 -2.49
C GLY A 324 -29.05 -3.24 -3.03
N ALA A 325 -28.14 -4.22 -3.08
CA ALA A 325 -28.46 -5.58 -3.52
C ALA A 325 -29.50 -6.23 -2.60
N GLY A 326 -30.41 -7.01 -3.18
CA GLY A 326 -31.50 -7.68 -2.43
C GLY A 326 -32.66 -6.77 -1.99
N ARG A 327 -32.64 -5.46 -2.30
CA ARG A 327 -33.74 -4.53 -2.01
C ARG A 327 -34.49 -4.12 -3.29
N PRO A 328 -35.78 -3.75 -3.22
CA PRO A 328 -36.48 -3.18 -4.36
C PRO A 328 -35.72 -1.98 -4.94
N PRO A 329 -35.60 -1.86 -6.27
CA PRO A 329 -34.79 -0.83 -6.89
C PRO A 329 -35.39 0.56 -6.64
N LEU A 330 -34.81 1.32 -5.70
CA LEU A 330 -35.24 2.67 -5.31
C LEU A 330 -35.27 3.68 -6.48
N HIS A 331 -34.56 3.38 -7.57
CA HIS A 331 -34.43 4.26 -8.75
C HIS A 331 -34.88 3.58 -10.05
N GLY A 332 -35.56 2.43 -9.99
CA GLY A 332 -35.95 1.67 -11.19
C GLY A 332 -34.76 1.13 -12.00
N VAL A 333 -33.55 1.13 -11.44
CA VAL A 333 -32.32 0.65 -12.07
C VAL A 333 -31.82 -0.59 -11.34
N SER A 334 -31.46 -1.63 -12.10
CA SER A 334 -30.89 -2.85 -11.53
C SER A 334 -29.54 -2.59 -10.88
N THR A 335 -29.23 -3.33 -9.81
CA THR A 335 -27.95 -3.23 -9.10
C THR A 335 -26.75 -3.47 -10.00
N ALA A 336 -26.87 -4.40 -10.96
CA ALA A 336 -25.83 -4.67 -11.95
C ALA A 336 -25.55 -3.45 -12.85
N ARG A 337 -26.59 -2.78 -13.34
CA ARG A 337 -26.45 -1.56 -14.14
C ARG A 337 -25.84 -0.42 -13.32
N LEU A 338 -26.25 -0.27 -12.06
CA LEU A 338 -25.67 0.73 -11.16
C LEU A 338 -24.19 0.45 -10.88
N MET A 339 -23.82 -0.81 -10.65
CA MET A 339 -22.44 -1.25 -10.47
C MET A 339 -21.58 -0.94 -11.72
N ALA A 340 -22.06 -1.31 -12.91
CA ALA A 340 -21.37 -1.02 -14.17
C ALA A 340 -21.15 0.48 -14.37
N SER A 341 -22.15 1.30 -14.01
CA SER A 341 -22.09 2.76 -14.11
C SER A 341 -21.01 3.37 -13.20
N HIS A 342 -20.90 2.86 -11.97
CA HIS A 342 -19.85 3.25 -11.02
C HIS A 342 -18.45 2.76 -11.42
N GLY A 343 -18.34 1.90 -12.44
CA GLY A 343 -17.07 1.44 -12.99
C GLY A 343 -16.39 2.46 -13.92
N ALA A 344 -17.14 3.45 -14.41
CA ALA A 344 -16.63 4.41 -15.38
C ALA A 344 -15.51 5.31 -14.81
N LEU A 345 -15.63 5.80 -13.57
CA LEU A 345 -14.59 6.65 -12.98
C LEU A 345 -13.28 5.88 -12.68
N PRO A 346 -13.30 4.70 -12.02
CA PRO A 346 -12.10 3.88 -11.89
C PRO A 346 -11.48 3.50 -13.25
N ALA A 347 -12.30 3.14 -14.26
CA ALA A 347 -11.80 2.81 -15.59
C ALA A 347 -11.11 4.00 -16.27
N LEU A 348 -11.69 5.20 -16.19
CA LEU A 348 -11.07 6.43 -16.70
C LEU A 348 -9.72 6.69 -16.03
N LEU A 349 -9.65 6.55 -14.70
CA LEU A 349 -8.40 6.73 -13.96
C LEU A 349 -7.33 5.70 -14.36
N VAL A 350 -7.73 4.45 -14.60
CA VAL A 350 -6.83 3.38 -15.09
C VAL A 350 -6.28 3.73 -16.47
N VAL A 351 -7.11 4.23 -17.39
CA VAL A 351 -6.67 4.65 -18.74
C VAL A 351 -5.70 5.83 -18.64
N LEU A 352 -6.01 6.85 -17.83
CA LEU A 352 -5.12 7.99 -17.62
C LEU A 352 -3.79 7.58 -16.97
N ALA A 353 -3.82 6.67 -16.00
CA ALA A 353 -2.62 6.13 -15.37
C ALA A 353 -1.77 5.30 -16.34
N ALA A 354 -2.41 4.51 -17.23
CA ALA A 354 -1.72 3.78 -18.28
C ALA A 354 -1.06 4.72 -19.30
N ALA A 355 -1.67 5.87 -19.60
CA ALA A 355 -1.05 6.90 -20.46
C ALA A 355 0.22 7.49 -19.82
N VAL A 356 0.21 7.75 -18.51
CA VAL A 356 1.43 8.14 -17.77
C VAL A 356 2.46 7.01 -17.81
N GLY A 357 2.03 5.76 -17.59
CA GLY A 357 2.88 4.58 -17.71
C GLY A 357 3.50 4.43 -19.10
N ALA A 358 2.78 4.79 -20.17
CA ALA A 358 3.29 4.79 -21.54
C ALA A 358 4.41 5.82 -21.74
N GLY A 359 4.27 7.01 -21.16
CA GLY A 359 5.34 8.01 -21.15
C GLY A 359 6.60 7.50 -20.44
N VAL A 360 6.42 6.85 -19.28
CA VAL A 360 7.54 6.23 -18.56
C VAL A 360 8.15 5.08 -19.37
N ALA A 361 7.34 4.24 -20.01
CA ALA A 361 7.82 3.16 -20.85
C ALA A 361 8.69 3.68 -21.99
N ALA A 362 8.26 4.76 -22.66
CA ALA A 362 9.01 5.38 -23.74
C ALA A 362 10.37 5.93 -23.28
N VAL A 363 10.41 6.59 -22.12
CA VAL A 363 11.66 7.13 -21.54
C VAL A 363 12.59 6.01 -21.06
N ALA A 364 12.03 4.95 -20.47
CA ALA A 364 12.79 3.83 -19.93
C ALA A 364 13.13 2.74 -20.96
N GLY A 365 12.73 2.90 -22.24
CA GLY A 365 12.98 1.91 -23.29
C GLY A 365 12.24 0.58 -23.10
N VAL A 366 11.13 0.57 -22.36
CA VAL A 366 10.35 -0.63 -22.05
C VAL A 366 9.41 -0.95 -23.22
N PRO A 367 9.22 -2.24 -23.59
CA PRO A 367 8.35 -2.62 -24.70
C PRO A 367 6.91 -2.12 -24.53
N ALA A 368 6.26 -1.74 -25.64
CA ALA A 368 4.87 -1.26 -25.64
C ALA A 368 3.87 -2.27 -25.01
N GLY A 369 4.20 -3.57 -25.05
CA GLY A 369 3.47 -4.62 -24.35
C GLY A 369 3.32 -4.39 -22.85
N ALA A 370 4.28 -3.75 -22.20
CA ALA A 370 4.23 -3.43 -20.78
C ALA A 370 3.09 -2.46 -20.44
N VAL A 371 2.78 -1.52 -21.34
CA VAL A 371 1.67 -0.57 -21.19
C VAL A 371 0.34 -1.30 -21.27
N LEU A 372 0.19 -2.21 -22.24
CA LEU A 372 -1.00 -3.05 -22.38
C LEU A 372 -1.17 -3.99 -21.18
N GLY A 373 -0.07 -4.57 -20.69
CA GLY A 373 -0.04 -5.37 -19.48
C GLY A 373 -0.50 -4.56 -18.26
N ALA A 374 0.04 -3.36 -18.05
CA ALA A 374 -0.35 -2.47 -16.95
C ALA A 374 -1.83 -2.07 -17.03
N LEU A 375 -2.31 -1.69 -18.21
CA LEU A 375 -3.72 -1.36 -18.45
C LEU A 375 -4.63 -2.55 -18.12
N ALA A 376 -4.30 -3.73 -18.64
CA ALA A 376 -5.07 -4.95 -18.43
C ALA A 376 -5.07 -5.40 -16.96
N SER A 377 -3.91 -5.41 -16.30
CA SER A 377 -3.79 -5.74 -14.87
C SER A 377 -4.64 -4.81 -14.02
N LEU A 378 -4.51 -3.49 -14.19
CA LEU A 378 -5.27 -2.53 -13.38
C LEU A 378 -6.77 -2.54 -13.69
N ALA A 379 -7.17 -2.78 -14.94
CA ALA A 379 -8.58 -2.96 -15.30
C ALA A 379 -9.17 -4.18 -14.60
N LEU A 380 -8.46 -5.32 -14.61
CA LEU A 380 -8.86 -6.52 -13.88
C LEU A 380 -8.88 -6.30 -12.36
N VAL A 381 -7.91 -5.58 -11.78
CA VAL A 381 -7.94 -5.21 -10.36
C VAL A 381 -9.16 -4.32 -10.03
N GLY A 382 -9.58 -3.45 -10.95
CA GLY A 382 -10.84 -2.70 -10.86
C GLY A 382 -12.07 -3.63 -10.83
N LEU A 383 -12.09 -4.69 -11.62
CA LEU A 383 -13.14 -5.71 -11.57
C LEU A 383 -13.09 -6.54 -10.27
N VAL A 384 -11.89 -6.85 -9.77
CA VAL A 384 -11.72 -7.48 -8.46
C VAL A 384 -12.31 -6.61 -7.37
N ARG A 385 -12.18 -5.28 -7.45
CA ARG A 385 -12.84 -4.33 -6.54
C ARG A 385 -14.36 -4.36 -6.63
N ALA A 386 -14.93 -4.46 -7.82
CA ALA A 386 -16.37 -4.65 -7.98
C ALA A 386 -16.83 -5.98 -7.35
N CYS A 387 -16.11 -7.07 -7.61
CA CYS A 387 -16.40 -8.39 -7.05
C CYS A 387 -16.27 -8.44 -5.52
N ASP A 388 -15.26 -7.77 -4.96
CA ASP A 388 -15.03 -7.61 -3.52
C ASP A 388 -16.17 -6.83 -2.86
N SER A 389 -16.63 -5.75 -3.51
CA SER A 389 -17.76 -4.96 -2.99
C SER A 389 -19.07 -5.75 -2.92
N ALA A 390 -19.29 -6.67 -3.86
CA ALA A 390 -20.49 -7.50 -3.94
C ALA A 390 -20.47 -8.69 -2.96
N ARG A 391 -19.39 -8.90 -2.21
CA ARG A 391 -19.20 -10.10 -1.39
C ARG A 391 -20.17 -10.26 -0.23
N GLY A 392 -20.70 -9.16 0.31
CA GLY A 392 -21.55 -9.18 1.50
C GLY A 392 -20.77 -9.37 2.82
N PRO A 393 -21.49 -9.51 3.95
CA PRO A 393 -20.87 -9.70 5.26
C PRO A 393 -20.18 -11.06 5.39
N LEU A 394 -19.33 -11.22 6.40
CA LEU A 394 -18.69 -12.49 6.72
C LEU A 394 -19.77 -13.54 7.06
N PRO A 395 -19.85 -14.68 6.34
CA PRO A 395 -20.83 -15.70 6.64
C PRO A 395 -20.62 -16.30 8.03
N VAL A 396 -21.69 -16.44 8.83
CA VAL A 396 -21.64 -16.99 10.20
C VAL A 396 -21.01 -18.39 10.24
N ARG A 397 -21.18 -19.20 9.19
CA ARG A 397 -20.54 -20.51 9.03
C ARG A 397 -18.99 -20.47 9.01
N LEU A 398 -18.38 -19.32 8.74
CA LEU A 398 -16.92 -19.18 8.80
C LEU A 398 -16.43 -18.84 10.22
N LEU A 399 -17.35 -18.54 11.14
CA LEU A 399 -17.07 -18.29 12.56
C LEU A 399 -17.24 -19.55 13.41
N THR A 400 -17.74 -20.65 12.84
CA THR A 400 -17.86 -21.91 13.57
C THR A 400 -16.48 -22.57 13.69
N PRO A 401 -16.11 -23.09 14.88
CA PRO A 401 -14.82 -23.73 15.09
C PRO A 401 -14.57 -24.86 14.08
N VAL A 402 -13.36 -24.89 13.50
CA VAL A 402 -12.94 -25.95 12.59
C VAL A 402 -11.89 -26.78 13.31
N GLN A 403 -12.29 -27.97 13.78
CA GLN A 403 -11.40 -28.90 14.45
C GLN A 403 -10.34 -29.39 13.46
N SER A 404 -9.07 -29.07 13.72
CA SER A 404 -7.91 -29.57 12.95
C SER A 404 -6.87 -30.14 13.92
N PRO A 405 -5.94 -31.00 13.45
CA PRO A 405 -4.85 -31.50 14.27
C PRO A 405 -3.96 -30.41 14.90
N VAL A 406 -3.99 -29.19 14.34
CA VAL A 406 -3.20 -28.03 14.78
C VAL A 406 -4.02 -27.05 15.65
N GLY A 407 -5.29 -27.37 15.94
CA GLY A 407 -6.22 -26.53 16.70
C GLY A 407 -7.35 -25.96 15.84
N ASP A 408 -8.00 -24.89 16.32
CA ASP A 408 -9.09 -24.23 15.61
C ASP A 408 -8.59 -23.46 14.38
N PHE A 409 -8.97 -23.92 13.18
CA PHE A 409 -8.56 -23.32 11.92
C PHE A 409 -9.52 -22.22 11.43
N ALA A 410 -10.61 -21.94 12.14
CA ALA A 410 -11.60 -20.92 11.74
C ALA A 410 -10.96 -19.55 11.52
N GLY A 411 -10.00 -19.16 12.36
CA GLY A 411 -9.26 -17.90 12.22
C GLY A 411 -8.51 -17.77 10.88
N ALA A 412 -7.88 -18.85 10.40
CA ALA A 412 -7.18 -18.85 9.12
C ALA A 412 -8.15 -18.69 7.95
N VAL A 413 -9.33 -19.31 8.02
CA VAL A 413 -10.39 -19.17 7.01
C VAL A 413 -10.95 -17.74 6.99
N VAL A 414 -11.13 -17.12 8.15
CA VAL A 414 -11.54 -15.70 8.26
C VAL A 414 -10.47 -14.79 7.66
N VAL A 415 -9.19 -15.01 7.95
CA VAL A 415 -8.10 -14.24 7.35
C VAL A 415 -8.09 -14.42 5.84
N LEU A 416 -8.16 -15.66 5.35
CA LEU A 416 -8.21 -15.97 3.92
C LEU A 416 -9.41 -15.31 3.26
N TRP A 417 -10.57 -15.30 3.93
CA TRP A 417 -11.71 -14.53 3.49
C TRP A 417 -11.28 -13.06 3.36
N GLN A 418 -10.83 -12.39 4.41
CA GLN A 418 -10.49 -10.95 4.35
C GLN A 418 -9.43 -10.59 3.30
N VAL A 419 -8.45 -11.45 3.01
CA VAL A 419 -7.38 -11.16 2.04
C VAL A 419 -7.65 -11.67 0.63
N GLU A 420 -8.73 -12.43 0.40
CA GLU A 420 -9.02 -13.08 -0.90
C GLU A 420 -8.89 -12.11 -2.08
N ALA A 421 -9.51 -10.92 -2.00
CA ALA A 421 -9.48 -9.96 -3.09
C ALA A 421 -8.06 -9.40 -3.36
N VAL A 422 -7.25 -9.25 -2.31
CA VAL A 422 -5.84 -8.85 -2.45
C VAL A 422 -5.03 -9.97 -3.09
N VAL A 423 -5.24 -11.21 -2.68
CA VAL A 423 -4.58 -12.39 -3.25
C VAL A 423 -4.94 -12.53 -4.74
N VAL A 424 -6.21 -12.39 -5.11
CA VAL A 424 -6.63 -12.42 -6.52
C VAL A 424 -6.00 -11.27 -7.31
N ALA A 425 -5.97 -10.06 -6.76
CA ALA A 425 -5.30 -8.92 -7.41
C ALA A 425 -3.79 -9.15 -7.62
N LEU A 426 -3.11 -9.73 -6.62
CA LEU A 426 -1.71 -10.15 -6.69
C LEU A 426 -1.50 -11.20 -7.79
N SER A 427 -2.27 -12.29 -7.76
CA SER A 427 -2.16 -13.38 -8.73
C SER A 427 -2.39 -12.89 -10.16
N ILE A 428 -3.40 -12.04 -10.38
CA ILE A 428 -3.68 -11.47 -11.71
C ILE A 428 -2.53 -10.57 -12.15
N THR A 429 -2.08 -9.64 -11.31
CA THR A 429 -1.08 -8.65 -11.71
C THR A 429 0.27 -9.33 -11.96
N VAL A 430 0.74 -10.15 -11.02
CA VAL A 430 2.00 -10.90 -11.17
C VAL A 430 1.91 -11.87 -12.34
N GLY A 431 0.88 -12.72 -12.38
CA GLY A 431 0.71 -13.73 -13.42
C GLY A 431 0.60 -13.13 -14.82
N LEU A 432 -0.20 -12.05 -14.99
CA LEU A 432 -0.33 -11.38 -16.28
C LEU A 432 0.97 -10.68 -16.69
N THR A 433 1.72 -10.11 -15.74
CA THR A 433 3.03 -9.51 -16.03
C THR A 433 3.99 -10.55 -16.63
N TYR A 434 4.15 -11.72 -15.99
CA TYR A 434 4.96 -12.82 -16.53
C TYR A 434 4.44 -13.36 -17.86
N ALA A 435 3.12 -13.51 -17.99
CA ALA A 435 2.54 -14.04 -19.22
C ALA A 435 2.74 -13.09 -20.40
N VAL A 436 2.55 -11.78 -20.19
CA VAL A 436 2.76 -10.74 -21.22
C VAL A 436 4.24 -10.56 -21.54
N SER A 437 5.14 -10.70 -20.55
CA SER A 437 6.59 -10.63 -20.80
C SER A 437 7.07 -11.79 -21.66
N ALA A 438 6.41 -12.96 -21.56
CA ALA A 438 6.69 -14.10 -22.41
C ALA A 438 6.01 -13.98 -23.79
N SER A 439 4.77 -13.49 -23.85
CA SER A 439 4.04 -13.33 -25.11
C SER A 439 2.87 -12.36 -24.99
N LEU A 440 2.74 -11.44 -25.96
CA LEU A 440 1.59 -10.54 -26.07
C LEU A 440 0.25 -11.28 -26.24
N TRP A 441 0.28 -12.50 -26.79
CA TRP A 441 -0.92 -13.34 -26.92
C TRP A 441 -1.54 -13.70 -25.56
N ALA A 442 -0.79 -13.60 -24.46
CA ALA A 442 -1.34 -13.74 -23.12
C ALA A 442 -2.49 -12.75 -22.83
N LEU A 443 -2.55 -11.61 -23.53
CA LEU A 443 -3.65 -10.65 -23.40
C LEU A 443 -5.01 -11.23 -23.82
N VAL A 444 -5.04 -12.32 -24.61
CA VAL A 444 -6.29 -13.05 -24.94
C VAL A 444 -6.95 -13.66 -23.68
N SER A 445 -6.18 -13.91 -22.61
CA SER A 445 -6.73 -14.39 -21.34
C SER A 445 -7.51 -13.32 -20.57
N VAL A 446 -7.28 -12.03 -20.84
CA VAL A 446 -7.90 -10.90 -20.15
C VAL A 446 -9.43 -10.91 -20.25
N PRO A 447 -10.07 -11.02 -21.44
CA PRO A 447 -11.52 -11.11 -21.53
C PRO A 447 -12.10 -12.33 -20.81
N LEU A 448 -11.39 -13.46 -20.77
CA LEU A 448 -11.81 -14.66 -20.03
C LEU A 448 -11.82 -14.40 -18.51
N LEU A 449 -10.74 -13.82 -17.98
CA LEU A 449 -10.63 -13.43 -16.57
C LEU A 449 -11.67 -12.37 -16.20
N ALA A 450 -11.86 -11.36 -17.06
CA ALA A 450 -12.87 -10.33 -16.87
C ALA A 450 -14.28 -10.92 -16.82
N THR A 451 -14.60 -11.83 -17.75
CA THR A 451 -15.89 -12.53 -17.78
C THR A 451 -16.10 -13.36 -16.51
N ALA A 452 -15.08 -14.11 -16.06
CA ALA A 452 -15.16 -14.87 -14.82
C ALA A 452 -15.44 -13.97 -13.61
N LEU A 453 -14.76 -12.83 -13.50
CA LEU A 453 -14.99 -11.84 -12.42
C LEU A 453 -16.38 -11.21 -12.50
N VAL A 454 -16.86 -10.89 -13.69
CA VAL A 454 -18.22 -10.34 -13.91
C VAL A 454 -19.29 -11.36 -13.53
N LEU A 455 -19.17 -12.62 -13.99
CA LEU A 455 -20.08 -13.70 -13.63
C LEU A 455 -20.09 -13.96 -12.13
N ARG A 456 -18.91 -13.98 -11.51
CA ARG A 456 -18.74 -14.11 -10.06
C ARG A 456 -19.43 -12.98 -9.30
N THR A 457 -19.28 -11.75 -9.77
CA THR A 457 -19.95 -10.56 -9.20
C THR A 457 -21.48 -10.69 -9.37
N GLY A 458 -21.95 -11.08 -10.54
CA GLY A 458 -23.38 -11.27 -10.83
C GLY A 458 -24.03 -12.33 -9.95
N LYS A 459 -23.35 -13.46 -9.71
CA LYS A 459 -23.83 -14.50 -8.77
C LYS A 459 -23.96 -13.95 -7.34
N ARG A 460 -22.96 -13.21 -6.87
CA ARG A 460 -22.96 -12.60 -5.52
C ARG A 460 -24.05 -11.54 -5.32
N LEU A 461 -24.43 -10.82 -6.37
CA LEU A 461 -25.51 -9.82 -6.28
C LEU A 461 -26.93 -10.44 -6.26
N ARG A 462 -27.05 -11.74 -6.59
CA ARG A 462 -28.33 -12.46 -6.62
C ARG A 462 -28.57 -13.32 -5.37
N SER A 463 -27.50 -13.73 -4.68
CA SER A 463 -27.51 -14.40 -3.37
C SER A 463 -27.70 -13.39 -2.25
#